data_AF-A0A7J6M2Q5-F1
#
_entry.id   AF-A0A7J6M2Q5-F1
#
_cell.length_a   1.000
_cell.length_b   1.000
_cell.length_c   1.000
_cell.angle_alpha   90.00
_cell.angle_beta   90.00
_cell.angle_gamma   90.00
#
_symmetry.space_group_name_H-M   'P 1'
#
loop_
_entity.id
_entity.type
_entity.pdbx_description
1 polymer ?
#
loop_
_entity_poly.entity_id
_entity_poly.type
_entity_poly.pdbx_seq_one_letter_code
_entity_poly.pdbx_strand_id
1 'polypeptide(L)'
;MSQEIYLSKTDLEKNPEFMECREYLAKHRIPELLNDLLASVAFHKPEGGREGVMAFMAQQLDRRINEGAEAGGLFDMKEIESVFHMADLLKQGTITREQCRSALKALACSARQEELIDGTFAIGESAEALEIPIKVDIDTFLDLARQALGLKASEIAVSG
;
A
#
# COMPACT_ATOMS: atom_id res chain seq x y z
N MET A 1 -26.63 27.26 -21.32
CA MET A 1 -26.43 25.80 -21.38
C MET A 1 -24.95 25.57 -21.67
N SER A 2 -24.17 25.31 -20.63
CA SER A 2 -22.74 24.99 -20.80
C SER A 2 -22.65 23.64 -21.50
N GLN A 3 -22.08 23.62 -22.71
CA GLN A 3 -21.76 22.36 -23.39
C GLN A 3 -20.68 21.67 -22.56
N GLU A 4 -21.01 20.53 -21.94
CA GLU A 4 -19.99 19.64 -21.38
C GLU A 4 -19.11 19.16 -22.53
N ILE A 5 -17.89 19.69 -22.61
CA ILE A 5 -16.89 19.25 -23.56
C ILE A 5 -16.35 17.91 -23.05
N TYR A 6 -17.00 16.82 -23.44
CA TYR A 6 -16.43 15.48 -23.25
C TYR A 6 -15.31 15.29 -24.27
N LEU A 7 -14.07 15.51 -23.83
CA LEU A 7 -12.90 15.06 -24.58
C LEU A 7 -12.90 13.53 -24.59
N SER A 8 -12.61 12.93 -25.75
CA SER A 8 -12.35 11.50 -25.80
C SER A 8 -11.13 11.18 -24.91
N LYS A 9 -11.05 9.96 -24.34
CA LYS A 9 -9.92 9.56 -23.49
C LYS A 9 -8.57 9.85 -24.18
N THR A 10 -8.49 9.58 -25.48
CA THR A 10 -7.32 9.80 -26.32
C THR A 10 -6.96 11.28 -26.48
N ASP A 11 -7.94 12.17 -26.51
CA ASP A 11 -7.71 13.61 -26.63
C ASP A 11 -7.38 14.25 -25.28
N LEU A 12 -7.96 13.72 -24.20
CA LEU A 12 -7.63 14.12 -22.82
C LEU A 12 -6.18 13.77 -22.48
N GLU A 13 -5.72 12.57 -22.86
CA GLU A 13 -4.34 12.11 -22.64
C GLU A 13 -3.28 12.90 -23.42
N LYS A 14 -3.69 13.67 -24.43
CA LYS A 14 -2.81 14.58 -25.18
C LYS A 14 -2.87 16.02 -24.68
N ASN A 15 -3.79 16.33 -23.77
CA ASN A 15 -3.89 17.67 -23.20
C ASN A 15 -2.70 17.91 -22.24
N PRO A 16 -1.90 18.97 -22.44
CA PRO A 16 -0.78 19.31 -21.54
C PRO A 16 -1.21 19.52 -20.08
N GLU A 17 -2.37 20.11 -19.84
CA GLU A 17 -2.93 20.37 -18.49
C GLU A 17 -3.30 19.05 -17.79
N PHE A 18 -3.80 18.07 -18.55
CA PHE A 18 -4.11 16.75 -18.03
C PHE A 18 -2.83 15.98 -17.67
N MET A 19 -1.79 16.10 -18.48
CA MET A 19 -0.48 15.48 -18.22
C MET A 19 0.17 16.09 -16.97
N GLU A 20 0.18 17.41 -16.84
CA GLU A 20 0.68 18.10 -15.64
C GLU A 20 -0.07 17.67 -14.38
N CYS A 21 -1.41 17.56 -14.47
CA CYS A 21 -2.23 17.07 -13.37
C CYS A 21 -1.89 15.62 -13.00
N ARG A 22 -1.71 14.73 -13.99
CA ARG A 22 -1.29 13.33 -13.75
C ARG A 22 0.09 13.25 -13.10
N GLU A 23 1.05 14.05 -13.56
CA GLU A 23 2.39 14.11 -12.98
C GLU A 23 2.34 14.61 -11.54
N TYR A 24 1.55 15.64 -11.25
CA TYR A 24 1.34 16.13 -9.90
C TYR A 24 0.74 15.04 -8.99
N LEU A 25 -0.33 14.37 -9.44
CA LEU A 25 -0.97 13.30 -8.68
C LEU A 25 0.00 12.15 -8.37
N ALA A 26 0.78 11.71 -9.36
CA ALA A 26 1.77 10.66 -9.18
C ALA A 26 2.93 11.09 -8.26
N LYS A 27 3.49 12.28 -8.48
CA LYS A 27 4.57 12.84 -7.66
C LYS A 27 4.19 12.93 -6.18
N HIS A 28 2.95 13.29 -5.90
CA HIS A 28 2.43 13.43 -4.54
C HIS A 28 1.75 12.16 -4.00
N ARG A 29 1.80 11.05 -4.74
CA ARG A 29 1.22 9.75 -4.35
C ARG A 29 -0.26 9.83 -3.94
N ILE A 30 -1.01 10.73 -4.57
CA ILE A 30 -2.42 10.96 -4.26
C ILE A 30 -3.28 9.74 -4.62
N PRO A 31 -3.08 9.06 -5.77
CA PRO A 31 -3.82 7.84 -6.10
C PRO A 31 -3.63 6.74 -5.06
N GLU A 32 -2.41 6.53 -4.57
CA GLU A 32 -2.07 5.55 -3.57
C GLU A 32 -2.73 5.88 -2.23
N LEU A 33 -2.64 7.15 -1.79
CA LEU A 33 -3.31 7.62 -0.58
C LEU A 33 -4.82 7.35 -0.62
N LEU A 34 -5.46 7.69 -1.75
CA LEU A 34 -6.89 7.45 -1.92
C LEU A 34 -7.22 5.95 -1.89
N ASN A 35 -6.39 5.12 -2.54
CA ASN A 35 -6.60 3.68 -2.55
C ASN A 35 -6.52 3.09 -1.14
N ASP A 36 -5.50 3.47 -0.36
CA ASP A 36 -5.35 3.00 1.01
C ASP A 36 -6.51 3.45 1.91
N LEU A 37 -6.96 4.71 1.77
CA LEU A 37 -8.08 5.25 2.55
C LEU A 37 -9.37 4.50 2.23
N LEU A 38 -9.64 4.26 0.95
CA LEU A 38 -10.83 3.52 0.50
C LEU A 38 -10.78 2.07 0.96
N ALA A 39 -9.63 1.43 0.86
CA ALA A 39 -9.44 0.06 1.32
C ALA A 39 -9.59 -0.03 2.86
N SER A 40 -9.10 0.96 3.60
CA SER A 40 -9.32 1.11 5.06
C SER A 40 -10.79 1.26 5.42
N VAL A 41 -11.55 2.07 4.68
CA VAL A 41 -13.00 2.24 4.85
C VAL A 41 -13.74 0.93 4.54
N ALA A 42 -13.36 0.23 3.46
CA ALA A 42 -13.98 -1.03 3.06
C ALA A 42 -13.75 -2.14 4.09
N PHE A 43 -12.57 -2.16 4.72
CA PHE A 43 -12.21 -3.11 5.76
C PHE A 43 -12.91 -2.83 7.09
N HIS A 44 -12.74 -1.61 7.62
CA HIS A 44 -13.25 -1.24 8.95
C HIS A 44 -14.75 -0.98 8.99
N LYS A 45 -15.37 -0.66 7.84
CA LYS A 45 -16.81 -0.39 7.69
C LYS A 45 -17.35 0.54 8.78
N PRO A 46 -16.83 1.78 8.88
CA PRO A 46 -17.22 2.71 9.93
C PRO A 46 -18.74 2.97 9.93
N GLU A 47 -19.33 2.97 11.12
CA GLU A 47 -20.75 3.23 11.33
C GLU A 47 -21.09 4.71 11.13
N GLY A 48 -22.37 5.08 11.15
CA GLY A 48 -22.79 6.48 11.01
C GLY A 48 -22.87 6.99 9.56
N GLY A 49 -22.85 6.08 8.57
CA GLY A 49 -23.07 6.40 7.17
C GLY A 49 -22.02 7.39 6.63
N ARG A 50 -22.46 8.41 5.89
CA ARG A 50 -21.57 9.37 5.24
C ARG A 50 -20.70 10.16 6.23
N GLU A 51 -21.27 10.56 7.36
CA GLU A 51 -20.59 11.39 8.37
C GLU A 51 -19.51 10.59 9.10
N GLY A 52 -19.82 9.35 9.48
CA GLY A 52 -18.85 8.47 10.13
C GLY A 52 -17.72 8.03 9.19
N VAL A 53 -18.02 7.78 7.91
CA VAL A 53 -16.97 7.54 6.90
C VAL A 53 -16.04 8.76 6.75
N MET A 54 -16.60 9.97 6.67
CA MET A 54 -15.77 11.19 6.59
C MET A 54 -14.92 11.41 7.84
N ALA A 55 -15.50 11.22 9.03
CA ALA A 55 -14.77 11.33 10.30
C ALA A 55 -13.63 10.30 10.39
N PHE A 56 -13.89 9.06 9.98
CA PHE A 56 -12.87 8.01 9.91
C PHE A 56 -11.75 8.37 8.94
N MET A 57 -12.07 8.79 7.71
CA MET A 57 -11.05 9.17 6.73
C MET A 57 -10.23 10.38 7.19
N ALA A 58 -10.86 11.37 7.84
CA ALA A 58 -10.15 12.51 8.42
C ALA A 58 -9.17 12.07 9.53
N GLN A 59 -9.59 11.16 10.41
CA GLN A 59 -8.72 10.59 11.43
C GLN A 59 -7.53 9.84 10.81
N GLN A 60 -7.74 9.04 9.77
CA GLN A 60 -6.65 8.35 9.08
C GLN A 60 -5.67 9.31 8.42
N LEU A 61 -6.17 10.43 7.85
CA LEU A 61 -5.33 11.50 7.31
C LEU A 61 -4.53 12.20 8.40
N ASP A 62 -5.16 12.56 9.52
CA ASP A 62 -4.47 13.20 10.66
C ASP A 62 -3.37 12.32 11.23
N ARG A 63 -3.62 11.00 11.36
CA ARG A 63 -2.56 10.04 11.72
C ARG A 63 -1.43 10.08 10.71
N ARG A 64 -1.73 10.04 9.40
CA ARG A 64 -0.68 10.12 8.37
C ARG A 64 0.11 11.43 8.38
N ILE A 65 -0.49 12.54 8.79
CA ILE A 65 0.19 13.83 8.92
C ILE A 65 1.14 13.82 10.12
N ASN A 66 0.70 13.29 11.25
CA ASN A 66 1.43 13.35 12.52
C ASN A 66 2.45 12.23 12.70
N GLU A 67 2.09 11.02 12.30
CA GLU A 67 2.85 9.79 12.48
C GLU A 67 3.56 9.36 11.16
N GLY A 68 3.32 10.07 10.06
CA GLY A 68 3.91 9.81 8.74
C GLY A 68 3.02 8.97 7.82
N ALA A 69 3.34 8.91 6.52
CA ALA A 69 2.48 8.34 5.46
C ALA A 69 2.02 6.87 5.67
N GLU A 70 2.55 6.22 6.70
CA GLU A 70 2.54 4.79 7.00
C GLU A 70 1.61 4.49 8.18
N ALA A 71 1.26 5.51 8.97
CA ALA A 71 0.47 5.42 10.18
C ALA A 71 -1.04 5.18 9.99
N GLY A 72 -1.47 5.17 8.73
CA GLY A 72 -2.82 4.75 8.32
C GLY A 72 -2.78 3.51 7.44
N GLY A 73 -1.77 2.65 7.60
CA GLY A 73 -1.70 1.36 6.93
C GLY A 73 -2.87 0.46 7.31
N LEU A 74 -3.35 -0.33 6.35
CA LEU A 74 -4.45 -1.29 6.53
C LEU A 74 -4.12 -2.41 7.52
N PHE A 75 -2.83 -2.68 7.72
CA PHE A 75 -2.36 -3.83 8.46
C PHE A 75 -1.61 -3.41 9.72
N ASP A 76 -2.09 -3.88 10.88
CA ASP A 76 -1.31 -3.94 12.11
C ASP A 76 -0.24 -5.04 12.00
N MET A 77 0.83 -4.95 12.80
CA MET A 77 1.91 -5.95 12.81
C MET A 77 1.39 -7.37 13.04
N LYS A 78 0.33 -7.51 13.86
CA LYS A 78 -0.36 -8.80 14.08
C LYS A 78 -0.97 -9.38 12.80
N GLU A 79 -1.44 -8.53 11.90
CA GLU A 79 -2.03 -8.97 10.63
C GLU A 79 -0.94 -9.40 9.66
N ILE A 80 0.19 -8.71 9.64
CA ILE A 80 1.39 -9.11 8.89
C ILE A 80 1.93 -10.46 9.41
N GLU A 81 2.03 -10.63 10.73
CA GLU A 81 2.40 -11.92 11.35
C GLU A 81 1.42 -13.04 10.99
N SER A 82 0.12 -12.74 10.98
CA SER A 82 -0.91 -13.71 10.61
C SER A 82 -0.74 -14.18 9.16
N VAL A 83 -0.38 -13.28 8.25
CA VAL A 83 -0.08 -13.63 6.85
C VAL A 83 1.14 -14.54 6.73
N PHE A 84 2.20 -14.29 7.52
CA PHE A 84 3.34 -15.22 7.59
C PHE A 84 2.90 -16.62 8.05
N HIS A 85 2.11 -16.71 9.12
CA HIS A 85 1.63 -17.99 9.62
C HIS A 85 0.69 -18.72 8.65
N MET A 86 -0.07 -18.01 7.83
CA MET A 86 -0.86 -18.61 6.75
C MET A 86 0.02 -19.15 5.62
N ALA A 87 1.16 -18.49 5.35
CA ALA A 87 2.13 -18.96 4.35
C ALA A 87 2.97 -20.14 4.85
N ASP A 88 3.27 -20.21 6.15
CA ASP A 88 3.97 -21.32 6.80
C ASP A 88 3.03 -22.51 7.10
N LEU A 89 2.52 -23.13 6.02
CA LEU A 89 1.60 -24.27 6.11
C LEU A 89 2.17 -25.46 6.90
N LEU A 90 3.50 -25.62 6.93
CA LEU A 90 4.17 -26.70 7.63
C LEU A 90 4.55 -26.35 9.08
N LYS A 91 4.28 -25.11 9.53
CA LYS A 91 4.63 -24.59 10.86
C LYS A 91 6.11 -24.81 11.21
N GLN A 92 6.97 -24.65 10.22
CA GLN A 92 8.42 -24.86 10.37
C GLN A 92 9.14 -23.63 10.94
N GLY A 93 8.41 -22.52 11.10
CA GLY A 93 8.97 -21.22 11.50
C GLY A 93 9.67 -20.50 10.36
N THR A 94 9.59 -21.02 9.14
CA THR A 94 10.25 -20.48 7.96
C THR A 94 9.49 -20.80 6.68
N ILE A 95 9.44 -19.86 5.75
CA ILE A 95 8.81 -20.00 4.44
C ILE A 95 9.83 -19.92 3.30
N THR A 96 9.49 -20.47 2.14
CA THR A 96 10.31 -20.34 0.92
C THR A 96 10.17 -18.96 0.31
N ARG A 97 11.12 -18.58 -0.55
CA ARG A 97 11.05 -17.34 -1.34
C ARG A 97 9.71 -17.14 -2.06
N GLU A 98 9.18 -18.20 -2.68
CA GLU A 98 7.93 -18.14 -3.44
C GLU A 98 6.72 -17.90 -2.53
N GLN A 99 6.70 -18.56 -1.37
CA GLN A 99 5.68 -18.35 -0.34
C GLN A 99 5.77 -16.94 0.22
N CYS A 100 6.97 -16.45 0.51
CA CYS A 100 7.21 -15.06 0.96
C CYS A 100 6.71 -14.06 -0.07
N ARG A 101 7.03 -14.25 -1.35
CA ARG A 101 6.57 -13.36 -2.43
C ARG A 101 5.04 -13.33 -2.52
N SER A 102 4.40 -14.50 -2.48
CA SER A 102 2.94 -14.62 -2.50
C SER A 102 2.29 -13.93 -1.29
N ALA A 103 2.86 -14.14 -0.10
CA ALA A 103 2.40 -13.54 1.15
C ALA A 103 2.52 -12.00 1.14
N LEU A 104 3.64 -11.47 0.67
CA LEU A 104 3.84 -10.02 0.52
C LEU A 104 2.88 -9.41 -0.51
N LYS A 105 2.60 -10.12 -1.61
CA LYS A 105 1.59 -9.68 -2.58
C LYS A 105 0.18 -9.61 -2.00
N ALA A 106 -0.18 -10.57 -1.13
CA ALA A 106 -1.47 -10.53 -0.45
C ALA A 106 -1.64 -9.31 0.46
N LEU A 107 -0.52 -8.72 0.92
CA LEU A 107 -0.48 -7.48 1.70
C LEU A 107 -0.38 -6.22 0.82
N ALA A 108 -0.03 -6.36 -0.46
CA ALA A 108 0.12 -5.22 -1.36
C ALA A 108 -1.25 -4.58 -1.64
N CYS A 109 -1.31 -3.26 -1.51
CA CYS A 109 -2.49 -2.46 -1.76
C CYS A 109 -2.34 -1.60 -3.03
N SER A 110 -1.24 -1.72 -3.77
CA SER A 110 -1.01 -0.94 -4.99
C SER A 110 -0.15 -1.72 -6.00
N ALA A 111 -0.34 -1.41 -7.29
CA ALA A 111 0.46 -1.99 -8.37
C ALA A 111 1.97 -1.74 -8.17
N ARG A 112 2.35 -0.58 -7.63
CA ARG A 112 3.75 -0.25 -7.33
C ARG A 112 4.37 -1.18 -6.28
N GLN A 113 3.61 -1.56 -5.26
CA GLN A 113 4.09 -2.51 -4.23
C GLN A 113 4.24 -3.91 -4.83
N GLU A 114 3.28 -4.35 -5.65
CA GLU A 114 3.40 -5.62 -6.37
C GLU A 114 4.61 -5.65 -7.30
N GLU A 115 4.86 -4.59 -8.07
CA GLU A 115 6.03 -4.45 -8.94
C GLU A 115 7.35 -4.49 -8.17
N LEU A 116 7.41 -3.87 -6.99
CA LEU A 116 8.59 -3.89 -6.12
C LEU A 116 8.85 -5.30 -5.55
N ILE A 117 7.80 -6.04 -5.22
CA ILE A 117 7.87 -7.44 -4.73
C ILE A 117 8.27 -8.42 -5.87
N ASP A 118 7.79 -8.18 -7.08
CA ASP A 118 8.12 -8.98 -8.25
C ASP A 118 9.46 -8.62 -8.90
N GLY A 119 9.94 -7.40 -8.67
CA GLY A 119 11.10 -6.85 -9.36
C GLY A 119 10.81 -6.54 -10.84
N THR A 120 9.53 -6.40 -11.21
CA THR A 120 9.09 -6.08 -12.57
C THR A 120 8.83 -4.58 -12.68
N PHE A 121 9.87 -3.77 -12.70
CA PHE A 121 9.72 -2.33 -12.91
C PHE A 121 9.45 -2.01 -14.38
N ALA A 122 8.55 -1.05 -14.63
CA ALA A 122 8.36 -0.49 -15.95
C ALA A 122 9.66 0.14 -16.48
N ILE A 123 9.87 0.06 -17.80
CA ILE A 123 11.08 0.59 -18.46
C ILE A 123 11.25 2.07 -18.11
N GLY A 124 12.31 2.39 -17.36
CA GLY A 124 12.67 3.76 -17.01
C GLY A 124 12.59 4.10 -15.51
N GLU A 125 11.97 3.25 -14.67
CA GLU A 125 12.00 3.43 -13.22
C GLU A 125 13.18 2.66 -12.59
N SER A 126 14.04 3.37 -11.87
CA SER A 126 15.15 2.81 -11.09
C SER A 126 14.72 2.69 -9.63
N ALA A 127 13.96 1.63 -9.34
CA ALA A 127 13.74 1.19 -7.97
C ALA A 127 14.48 -0.13 -7.75
N GLU A 128 15.10 -0.29 -6.59
CA GLU A 128 15.77 -1.55 -6.22
C GLU A 128 14.68 -2.58 -5.91
N ALA A 129 14.73 -3.73 -6.59
CA ALA A 129 13.82 -4.84 -6.34
C ALA A 129 14.02 -5.37 -4.92
N LEU A 130 12.95 -5.89 -4.31
CA LEU A 130 13.04 -6.52 -3.01
C LEU A 130 13.89 -7.80 -3.09
N GLU A 131 15.03 -7.84 -2.40
CA GLU A 131 15.88 -9.03 -2.33
C GLU A 131 15.32 -10.04 -1.33
N ILE A 132 14.54 -11.02 -1.80
CA ILE A 132 13.96 -12.06 -0.95
C ILE A 132 14.92 -13.26 -0.79
N PRO A 133 15.35 -13.62 0.44
CA PRO A 133 16.17 -14.80 0.69
C PRO A 133 15.48 -16.11 0.28
N ILE A 134 16.26 -17.20 0.13
CA ILE A 134 15.73 -18.52 -0.24
C ILE A 134 14.77 -19.06 0.85
N LYS A 135 15.12 -18.77 2.11
CA LYS A 135 14.40 -19.18 3.31
C LYS A 135 14.22 -17.95 4.18
N VAL A 136 12.99 -17.69 4.60
CA VAL A 136 12.59 -16.47 5.29
C VAL A 136 11.93 -16.87 6.60
N ASP A 137 12.47 -16.42 7.73
CA ASP A 137 11.82 -16.53 9.04
C ASP A 137 10.87 -15.35 9.28
N ILE A 138 10.17 -15.35 10.42
CA ILE A 138 9.18 -14.32 10.71
C ILE A 138 9.82 -12.92 10.80
N ASP A 139 11.00 -12.81 11.42
CA ASP A 139 11.69 -11.52 11.58
C ASP A 139 12.11 -10.95 10.22
N THR A 140 12.70 -11.80 9.37
CA THR A 140 13.06 -11.43 8.00
C THR A 140 11.82 -11.08 7.17
N PHE A 141 10.71 -11.81 7.35
CA PHE A 141 9.46 -11.51 6.66
C PHE A 141 8.90 -10.14 7.07
N LEU A 142 8.92 -9.82 8.37
CA LEU A 142 8.46 -8.54 8.88
C LEU A 142 9.30 -7.39 8.32
N ASP A 143 10.62 -7.55 8.24
CA ASP A 143 11.50 -6.54 7.64
C ASP A 143 11.27 -6.38 6.13
N LEU A 144 11.06 -7.49 5.41
CA LEU A 144 10.68 -7.46 3.99
C LEU A 144 9.30 -6.82 3.78
N ALA A 145 8.34 -7.08 4.66
CA ALA A 145 7.01 -6.45 4.62
C ALA A 145 7.10 -4.95 4.91
N ARG A 146 7.93 -4.54 5.88
CA ARG A 146 8.20 -3.12 6.13
C ARG A 146 8.80 -2.45 4.91
N GLN A 147 9.80 -3.06 4.29
CA GLN A 147 10.43 -2.50 3.10
C GLN A 147 9.47 -2.46 1.90
N ALA A 148 8.71 -3.53 1.67
CA ALA A 148 7.78 -3.65 0.55
C ALA A 148 6.58 -2.71 0.65
N LEU A 149 6.02 -2.57 1.86
CA LEU A 149 4.88 -1.72 2.13
C LEU A 149 5.30 -0.27 2.42
N GLY A 150 6.60 -0.03 2.60
CA GLY A 150 7.16 1.26 2.95
C GLY A 150 6.74 1.69 4.36
N LEU A 151 6.86 0.81 5.35
CA LEU A 151 6.68 1.08 6.78
C LEU A 151 8.05 1.38 7.40
N LYS A 152 8.21 2.51 8.08
CA LYS A 152 9.39 2.93 8.85
C LYS A 152 9.22 2.52 10.30
N ALA A 153 10.38 2.30 10.93
CA ALA A 153 10.54 1.73 12.27
C ALA A 153 10.16 2.65 13.45
N SER A 154 9.19 3.55 13.31
CA SER A 154 8.57 4.26 14.44
C SER A 154 7.08 4.06 14.31
N GLU A 155 6.42 3.17 15.05
CA GLU A 155 6.39 3.11 16.50
C GLU A 155 6.27 1.66 16.99
N ILE A 156 7.30 1.19 17.69
CA ILE A 156 7.13 0.12 18.68
C ILE A 156 6.43 0.76 19.88
N ALA A 157 5.10 0.94 19.78
CA ALA A 157 4.29 0.98 20.99
C ALA A 157 4.20 -0.47 21.47
N VAL A 158 5.12 -0.85 22.37
CA VAL A 158 4.88 -1.96 23.28
C VAL A 158 3.68 -1.56 24.12
N SER A 159 2.48 -1.93 23.67
CA SER A 159 1.29 -1.92 24.51
C SER A 159 1.44 -3.04 25.53
N GLY A 160 2.10 -2.72 26.65
CA GLY A 160 1.94 -3.45 27.91
C GLY A 160 0.59 -3.18 28.54
#